data_AF-A0A9Q3YZ27-F1
#
_entry.id   AF-A0A9Q3YZ27-F1
#
_cell.length_a   1.000
_cell.length_b   1.000
_cell.length_c   1.000
_cell.angle_alpha   90.00
_cell.angle_beta   90.00
_cell.angle_gamma   90.00
#
_symmetry.space_group_name_H-M   'P 1'
#
loop_
_entity.id
_entity.type
_entity.pdbx_description
1 polymer ?
#
loop_
_entity_poly.entity_id
_entity_poly.type
_entity_poly.pdbx_seq_one_letter_code
_entity_poly.pdbx_strand_id
1 'polypeptide(L)'
;MITDNIYFTQKTYSVIQQIENEIDDAINAEKFLFKKFTREEIYSEYCSIFYEFPYRIIPKNDFIGISINALEVLDGGSTFDEHQDQNKLYDFQIQKFFEHRKSYDPKNCLETVECFIDEFFNKLVFHFDRFIESSKKFPFFLGINDEQIILLNLIKHYKSTLSNDSIQIDFFWAIQLPKKINDQLLLLLIEYLEQRVAILNVKTTDIIFENKNSVSPEFQNKIIWNGTQQQLCELFLKLKDNKWIEDFEEGKLKLFVSSLCNLFDIKKTKKKDTSDEITSLYQIFKGEILDGKKTYPFLEKPKYKKVIEEINEN
;
A
#
# COMPACT_ATOMS: atom_id res chain seq x y z
N MET A 1 19.48 -5.35 -15.12
CA MET A 1 18.53 -4.28 -14.79
C MET A 1 17.31 -4.98 -14.23
N ILE A 2 16.79 -4.59 -13.05
CA ILE A 2 15.68 -5.30 -12.36
C ILE A 2 14.38 -5.39 -13.18
N THR A 3 14.28 -4.67 -14.30
CA THR A 3 13.21 -4.82 -15.29
C THR A 3 13.25 -6.15 -16.05
N ASP A 4 14.26 -6.99 -15.83
CA ASP A 4 14.37 -8.31 -16.42
C ASP A 4 13.85 -9.35 -15.42
N ASN A 5 12.85 -10.13 -15.84
CA ASN A 5 12.26 -11.21 -15.05
C ASN A 5 13.34 -12.17 -14.49
N ILE A 6 14.39 -12.41 -15.29
CA ILE A 6 15.53 -13.26 -14.91
C ILE A 6 16.18 -12.80 -13.60
N TYR A 7 16.15 -11.50 -13.28
CA TYR A 7 16.67 -10.98 -12.02
C TYR A 7 15.92 -11.55 -10.81
N PHE A 8 14.58 -11.56 -10.88
CA PHE A 8 13.74 -12.03 -9.79
C PHE A 8 13.83 -13.54 -9.63
N THR A 9 13.73 -14.30 -10.73
CA THR A 9 13.88 -15.76 -10.70
C THR A 9 15.18 -16.20 -10.01
N GLN A 10 16.30 -15.51 -10.28
CA GLN A 10 17.58 -15.82 -9.62
C GLN A 10 17.59 -15.50 -8.13
N LYS A 11 16.88 -14.45 -7.71
CA LYS A 11 16.84 -14.00 -6.32
C LYS A 11 15.83 -14.80 -5.48
N THR A 12 14.70 -15.17 -6.06
CA THR A 12 13.67 -15.99 -5.43
C THR A 12 14.11 -17.44 -5.31
N TYR A 13 15.00 -17.94 -6.17
CA TYR A 13 15.53 -19.31 -6.08
C TYR A 13 16.03 -19.68 -4.67
N SER A 14 16.82 -18.81 -4.03
CA SER A 14 17.32 -19.06 -2.66
C SER A 14 16.22 -19.05 -1.58
N VAL A 15 15.11 -18.35 -1.85
CA VAL A 15 13.91 -18.33 -1.01
C VAL A 15 13.14 -19.65 -1.20
N ILE A 16 12.93 -20.08 -2.44
CA ILE A 16 12.26 -21.35 -2.76
C ILE A 16 13.00 -22.53 -2.14
N GLN A 17 14.33 -22.57 -2.21
CA GLN A 17 15.11 -23.62 -1.55
C GLN A 17 14.93 -23.64 -0.02
N GLN A 18 14.79 -22.48 0.63
CA GLN A 18 14.49 -22.44 2.07
C GLN A 18 13.09 -22.99 2.35
N ILE A 19 12.11 -22.65 1.52
CA ILE A 19 10.74 -23.15 1.63
C ILE A 19 10.71 -24.67 1.43
N GLU A 20 11.38 -25.20 0.41
CA GLU A 20 11.49 -26.65 0.14
C GLU A 20 12.03 -27.42 1.36
N ASN A 21 13.01 -26.87 2.07
CA ASN A 21 13.55 -27.51 3.27
C ASN A 21 12.61 -27.49 4.49
N GLU A 22 11.61 -26.60 4.49
CA GLU A 22 10.69 -26.39 5.62
C GLU A 22 9.25 -26.83 5.30
N ILE A 23 8.95 -27.20 4.04
CA ILE A 23 7.57 -27.48 3.57
C ILE A 23 6.97 -28.74 4.19
N ASP A 24 7.80 -29.70 4.59
CA ASP A 24 7.36 -30.95 5.25
C ASP A 24 6.69 -30.69 6.61
N ASP A 25 6.99 -29.54 7.24
CA ASP A 25 6.40 -29.08 8.50
C ASP A 25 5.26 -28.08 8.27
N ALA A 26 4.83 -27.85 7.02
CA ALA A 26 3.77 -26.92 6.71
C ALA A 26 2.44 -27.32 7.35
N ILE A 27 1.71 -26.31 7.83
CA ILE A 27 0.42 -26.45 8.48
C ILE A 27 -0.70 -25.83 7.65
N ASN A 28 -1.93 -26.22 7.92
CA ASN A 28 -3.09 -25.61 7.30
C ASN A 28 -3.32 -24.22 7.87
N ALA A 29 -3.25 -23.19 7.03
CA ALA A 29 -3.61 -21.83 7.41
C ALA A 29 -5.14 -21.68 7.39
N GLU A 30 -5.74 -21.57 8.58
CA GLU A 30 -7.17 -21.33 8.72
C GLU A 30 -7.54 -19.94 8.16
N LYS A 31 -8.11 -19.93 6.95
CA LYS A 31 -8.74 -18.77 6.31
C LYS A 31 -10.18 -19.17 5.92
N PHE A 32 -11.06 -18.18 5.74
CA PHE A 32 -12.44 -18.45 5.33
C PHE A 32 -12.48 -19.14 3.96
N LEU A 33 -13.15 -20.30 3.87
CA LEU A 33 -13.34 -21.00 2.59
C LEU A 33 -14.25 -20.20 1.66
N PHE A 34 -13.91 -20.14 0.37
CA PHE A 34 -14.85 -19.67 -0.65
C PHE A 34 -16.12 -20.54 -0.61
N LYS A 35 -17.26 -19.90 -0.36
CA LYS A 35 -18.55 -20.57 -0.24
C LYS A 35 -19.31 -20.69 -1.55
N LYS A 36 -19.13 -19.73 -2.47
CA LYS A 36 -19.91 -19.65 -3.71
C LYS A 36 -19.07 -19.65 -5.00
N PHE A 37 -17.73 -19.66 -4.89
CA PHE A 37 -16.79 -19.69 -6.01
C PHE A 37 -17.21 -18.78 -7.17
N THR A 38 -17.64 -17.56 -6.87
CA THR A 38 -18.06 -16.61 -7.91
C THR A 38 -16.82 -16.04 -8.59
N ARG A 39 -16.95 -15.66 -9.87
CA ARG A 39 -15.87 -14.98 -10.60
C ARG A 39 -15.46 -13.73 -9.84
N GLU A 40 -16.42 -12.95 -9.37
CA GLU A 40 -16.18 -11.70 -8.65
C GLU A 40 -15.38 -11.94 -7.37
N GLU A 41 -15.73 -12.93 -6.55
CA GLU A 41 -15.01 -13.24 -5.31
C GLU A 41 -13.57 -13.72 -5.59
N ILE A 42 -13.39 -14.74 -6.44
CA ILE A 42 -12.08 -15.35 -6.68
C ILE A 42 -11.16 -14.37 -7.41
N TYR A 43 -11.67 -13.68 -8.42
CA TYR A 43 -10.86 -12.72 -9.18
C TYR A 43 -10.50 -11.49 -8.35
N SER A 44 -11.39 -11.03 -7.46
CA SER A 44 -11.06 -9.96 -6.52
C SER A 44 -9.91 -10.35 -5.61
N GLU A 45 -9.94 -11.56 -5.02
CA GLU A 45 -8.84 -12.06 -4.19
C GLU A 45 -7.55 -12.24 -5.01
N TYR A 46 -7.63 -12.80 -6.22
CA TYR A 46 -6.51 -12.88 -7.15
C TYR A 46 -5.88 -11.52 -7.40
N CYS A 47 -6.70 -10.49 -7.67
CA CYS A 47 -6.20 -9.13 -7.88
C CYS A 47 -5.55 -8.54 -6.64
N SER A 48 -6.13 -8.78 -5.46
CA SER A 48 -5.56 -8.30 -4.19
C SER A 48 -4.21 -8.96 -3.85
N ILE A 49 -3.96 -10.17 -4.39
CA ILE A 49 -2.70 -10.87 -4.20
C ILE A 49 -1.66 -10.43 -5.23
N PHE A 50 -2.05 -10.36 -6.51
CA PHE A 50 -1.09 -10.24 -7.63
C PHE A 50 -1.04 -8.85 -8.30
N TYR A 51 -1.91 -7.92 -7.93
CA TYR A 51 -1.96 -6.55 -8.47
C TYR A 51 -2.02 -5.47 -7.37
N GLU A 52 -1.74 -5.82 -6.12
CA GLU A 52 -1.70 -4.91 -4.98
C GLU A 52 -0.39 -5.05 -4.21
N PHE A 53 0.10 -3.93 -3.68
CA PHE A 53 1.24 -3.97 -2.77
C PHE A 53 0.82 -4.52 -1.41
N PRO A 54 1.57 -5.49 -0.86
CA PRO A 54 1.24 -6.07 0.44
C PRO A 54 1.47 -5.03 1.53
N TYR A 55 0.40 -4.54 2.17
CA TYR A 55 0.48 -3.46 3.16
C TYR A 55 0.13 -3.91 4.58
N ARG A 56 -0.59 -5.01 4.73
CA ARG A 56 -1.11 -5.47 6.03
C ARG A 56 0.04 -5.95 6.92
N ILE A 57 0.01 -5.59 8.21
CA ILE A 57 0.94 -6.08 9.22
C ILE A 57 0.26 -7.19 10.03
N ILE A 58 0.99 -8.27 10.27
CA ILE A 58 0.60 -9.38 11.15
C ILE A 58 1.69 -9.65 12.19
N PRO A 59 1.37 -10.31 13.32
CA PRO A 59 2.39 -10.86 14.21
C PRO A 59 3.33 -11.77 13.43
N LYS A 60 4.60 -11.79 13.82
CA LYS A 60 5.54 -12.75 13.23
C LYS A 60 5.08 -14.18 13.46
N ASN A 61 5.49 -15.06 12.56
CA ASN A 61 5.40 -16.50 12.77
C ASN A 61 6.70 -17.16 12.30
N ASP A 62 6.90 -18.40 12.75
CA ASP A 62 8.09 -19.21 12.47
C ASP A 62 7.69 -20.51 11.73
N PHE A 63 6.54 -20.52 11.05
CA PHE A 63 6.01 -21.71 10.37
C PHE A 63 5.53 -21.37 8.96
N ILE A 64 5.47 -22.38 8.08
CA ILE A 64 4.80 -22.25 6.79
C ILE A 64 3.33 -22.66 6.97
N GLY A 65 2.42 -21.73 6.69
CA GLY A 65 0.99 -21.98 6.71
C GLY A 65 0.42 -21.82 5.31
N ILE A 66 -0.22 -22.86 4.77
CA ILE A 66 -0.84 -22.78 3.42
C ILE A 66 -2.32 -23.07 3.58
N SER A 67 -3.15 -22.28 2.91
CA SER A 67 -4.59 -22.52 2.83
C SER A 67 -4.94 -23.18 1.51
N ILE A 68 -5.96 -24.04 1.49
CA ILE A 68 -6.55 -24.59 0.26
C ILE A 68 -6.98 -23.47 -0.70
N ASN A 69 -7.34 -22.30 -0.17
CA ASN A 69 -7.69 -21.13 -0.98
C ASN A 69 -6.54 -20.65 -1.88
N ALA A 70 -5.28 -20.95 -1.54
CA ALA A 70 -4.14 -20.60 -2.39
C ALA A 70 -4.23 -21.30 -3.76
N LEU A 71 -4.53 -22.60 -3.75
CA LEU A 71 -4.76 -23.40 -4.95
C LEU A 71 -5.99 -22.89 -5.71
N GLU A 72 -7.10 -22.67 -5.01
CA GLU A 72 -8.37 -22.23 -5.63
C GLU A 72 -8.25 -20.85 -6.30
N VAL A 73 -7.48 -19.93 -5.71
CA VAL A 73 -7.20 -18.61 -6.29
C VAL A 73 -6.27 -18.70 -7.49
N LEU A 74 -5.22 -19.52 -7.45
CA LEU A 74 -4.35 -19.70 -8.61
C LEU A 74 -5.12 -20.35 -9.77
N ASP A 75 -5.75 -21.49 -9.52
CA ASP A 75 -6.46 -22.25 -10.55
C ASP A 75 -7.68 -21.49 -11.10
N GLY A 76 -8.41 -20.78 -10.24
CA GLY A 76 -9.60 -20.03 -10.63
C GLY A 76 -9.24 -18.66 -11.21
N GLY A 77 -8.40 -17.90 -10.50
CA GLY A 77 -8.03 -16.53 -10.84
C GLY A 77 -7.25 -16.40 -12.16
N SER A 78 -6.28 -17.28 -12.41
CA SER A 78 -5.48 -17.28 -13.64
C SER A 78 -6.34 -17.45 -14.89
N THR A 79 -7.34 -18.34 -14.84
CA THR A 79 -8.25 -18.59 -15.97
C THR A 79 -9.05 -17.36 -16.38
N PHE A 80 -9.29 -16.42 -15.46
CA PHE A 80 -9.98 -15.16 -15.75
C PHE A 80 -9.08 -14.08 -16.35
N ASP A 81 -7.77 -14.14 -16.12
CA ASP A 81 -6.79 -13.24 -16.72
C ASP A 81 -6.52 -13.64 -18.20
N GLU A 82 -6.56 -14.95 -18.49
CA GLU A 82 -6.33 -15.49 -19.84
C GLU A 82 -7.59 -15.51 -20.74
N HIS A 83 -8.78 -15.62 -20.17
CA HIS A 83 -10.04 -15.70 -20.91
C HIS A 83 -10.97 -14.55 -20.55
N GLN A 84 -10.92 -13.47 -21.34
CA GLN A 84 -11.67 -12.23 -21.10
C GLN A 84 -13.21 -12.40 -21.03
N ASP A 85 -13.77 -13.53 -21.44
CA ASP A 85 -15.19 -13.61 -21.84
C ASP A 85 -16.08 -14.56 -21.02
N GLN A 86 -15.63 -15.09 -19.87
CA GLN A 86 -16.44 -16.07 -19.12
C GLN A 86 -16.71 -15.63 -17.68
N ASN A 87 -17.93 -15.14 -17.48
CA ASN A 87 -18.44 -14.62 -16.21
C ASN A 87 -18.62 -15.67 -15.10
N LYS A 88 -18.24 -16.95 -15.31
CA LYS A 88 -18.31 -18.02 -14.31
C LYS A 88 -17.25 -19.08 -14.57
N LEU A 89 -16.71 -19.67 -13.50
CA LEU A 89 -16.05 -20.97 -13.57
C LEU A 89 -17.07 -22.02 -14.05
N TYR A 90 -16.62 -22.96 -14.85
CA TYR A 90 -17.46 -24.09 -15.23
C TYR A 90 -17.72 -25.00 -14.03
N ASP A 91 -18.88 -25.63 -14.00
CA ASP A 91 -19.26 -26.57 -12.92
C ASP A 91 -18.23 -27.69 -12.70
N PHE A 92 -17.53 -28.12 -13.76
CA PHE A 92 -16.46 -29.13 -13.65
C PHE A 92 -15.21 -28.61 -12.92
N GLN A 93 -14.89 -27.30 -13.02
CA GLN A 93 -13.78 -26.69 -12.28
C GLN A 93 -14.13 -26.56 -10.80
N ILE A 94 -15.38 -26.17 -10.52
CA ILE A 94 -15.91 -26.11 -9.15
C ILE A 94 -15.89 -27.51 -8.51
N GLN A 95 -16.28 -28.56 -9.25
CA GLN A 95 -16.18 -29.94 -8.77
C GLN A 95 -14.72 -30.35 -8.47
N LYS A 96 -13.76 -29.99 -9.33
CA LYS A 96 -12.33 -30.22 -9.06
C LYS A 96 -11.88 -29.57 -7.74
N PHE A 97 -12.32 -28.35 -7.44
CA PHE A 97 -12.00 -27.72 -6.15
C PHE A 97 -12.55 -28.51 -4.95
N PHE A 98 -13.79 -28.99 -5.04
CA PHE A 98 -14.35 -29.84 -3.99
C PHE A 98 -13.65 -31.19 -3.84
N GLU A 99 -13.08 -31.73 -4.92
CA GLU A 99 -12.26 -32.94 -4.88
C GLU A 99 -10.89 -32.66 -4.26
N HIS A 100 -10.20 -31.60 -4.68
CA HIS A 100 -8.91 -31.18 -4.12
C HIS A 100 -9.02 -30.91 -2.61
N ARG A 101 -10.12 -30.32 -2.13
CA ARG A 101 -10.38 -30.12 -0.70
C ARG A 101 -10.32 -31.41 0.12
N LYS A 102 -10.69 -32.56 -0.45
CA LYS A 102 -10.73 -33.85 0.28
C LYS A 102 -9.35 -34.45 0.48
N SER A 103 -8.42 -34.16 -0.42
CA SER A 103 -7.04 -34.66 -0.41
C SER A 103 -6.02 -33.56 -0.16
N TYR A 104 -6.47 -32.40 0.35
CA TYR A 104 -5.61 -31.26 0.57
C TYR A 104 -4.60 -31.55 1.68
N ASP A 105 -3.33 -31.35 1.36
CA ASP A 105 -2.23 -31.40 2.30
C ASP A 105 -1.28 -30.22 2.01
N PRO A 106 -1.09 -29.27 2.96
CA PRO A 106 -0.20 -28.13 2.77
C PRO A 106 1.24 -28.55 2.46
N LYS A 107 1.68 -29.75 2.88
CA LYS A 107 3.04 -30.25 2.64
C LYS A 107 3.34 -30.52 1.17
N ASN A 108 2.31 -30.80 0.38
CA ASN A 108 2.43 -31.05 -1.05
C ASN A 108 2.25 -29.78 -1.91
N CYS A 109 2.25 -28.60 -1.30
CA CYS A 109 1.95 -27.33 -1.97
C CYS A 109 3.19 -26.48 -2.29
N LEU A 110 4.39 -27.07 -2.37
CA LEU A 110 5.62 -26.34 -2.71
C LEU A 110 5.48 -25.56 -4.03
N GLU A 111 5.03 -26.24 -5.09
CA GLU A 111 4.81 -25.63 -6.41
C GLU A 111 3.82 -24.46 -6.33
N THR A 112 2.79 -24.57 -5.49
CA THR A 112 1.84 -23.46 -5.26
C THR A 112 2.54 -22.24 -4.67
N VAL A 113 3.38 -22.42 -3.66
CA VAL A 113 4.11 -21.30 -3.04
C VAL A 113 5.09 -20.67 -4.03
N GLU A 114 5.80 -21.49 -4.82
CA GLU A 114 6.68 -21.04 -5.88
C GLU A 114 5.92 -20.20 -6.93
N CYS A 115 4.78 -20.70 -7.42
CA CYS A 115 3.92 -19.96 -8.34
C CYS A 115 3.45 -18.62 -7.76
N PHE A 116 3.09 -18.56 -6.47
CA PHE A 116 2.69 -17.29 -5.83
C PHE A 116 3.82 -16.26 -5.87
N ILE A 117 5.03 -16.67 -5.52
CA ILE A 117 6.20 -15.79 -5.48
C ILE A 117 6.54 -15.31 -6.88
N ASP A 118 6.66 -16.23 -7.83
CA ASP A 118 7.03 -15.90 -9.20
C ASP A 118 5.97 -15.06 -9.89
N GLU A 119 4.70 -15.42 -9.77
CA GLU A 119 3.59 -14.67 -10.37
C GLU A 119 3.52 -13.25 -9.80
N PHE A 120 3.67 -13.07 -8.48
CA PHE A 120 3.69 -11.74 -7.87
C PHE A 120 4.79 -10.86 -8.46
N PHE A 121 6.03 -11.34 -8.51
CA PHE A 121 7.14 -10.53 -9.05
C PHE A 121 7.04 -10.35 -10.57
N ASN A 122 6.52 -11.33 -11.31
CA ASN A 122 6.20 -11.20 -12.72
C ASN A 122 5.20 -10.07 -12.96
N LYS A 123 4.06 -10.09 -12.24
CA LYS A 123 3.04 -9.04 -12.35
C LYS A 123 3.57 -7.70 -11.87
N LEU A 124 4.40 -7.66 -10.83
CA LEU A 124 5.05 -6.44 -10.37
C LEU A 124 5.94 -5.80 -11.46
N VAL A 125 6.64 -6.61 -12.25
CA VAL A 125 7.50 -6.14 -13.36
C VAL A 125 6.68 -5.70 -14.57
N PHE A 126 5.72 -6.52 -15.02
CA PHE A 126 5.00 -6.32 -16.27
C PHE A 126 3.72 -5.47 -16.16
N HIS A 127 3.12 -5.40 -14.97
CA HIS A 127 1.85 -4.73 -14.69
C HIS A 127 1.95 -3.76 -13.51
N PHE A 128 3.10 -3.10 -13.38
CA PHE A 128 3.37 -2.15 -12.30
C PHE A 128 2.34 -1.01 -12.22
N ASP A 129 1.81 -0.58 -13.36
CA ASP A 129 0.73 0.41 -13.46
C ASP A 129 -0.51 -0.02 -12.66
N ARG A 130 -0.88 -1.32 -12.72
CA ARG A 130 -1.99 -1.86 -11.93
C ARG A 130 -1.70 -1.79 -10.43
N PHE A 131 -0.46 -2.06 -10.00
CA PHE A 131 -0.08 -1.92 -8.59
C PHE A 131 -0.23 -0.49 -8.08
N ILE A 132 0.17 0.50 -8.89
CA ILE A 132 0.01 1.92 -8.56
C ILE A 132 -1.47 2.31 -8.50
N GLU A 133 -2.26 1.93 -9.50
CA GLU A 133 -3.70 2.24 -9.51
C GLU A 133 -4.43 1.59 -8.34
N SER A 134 -4.12 0.34 -8.00
CA SER A 134 -4.73 -0.32 -6.84
C SER A 134 -4.31 0.35 -5.53
N SER A 135 -3.07 0.84 -5.42
CA SER A 135 -2.60 1.57 -4.24
C SER A 135 -3.44 2.81 -3.93
N LYS A 136 -3.96 3.50 -4.94
CA LYS A 136 -4.79 4.70 -4.76
C LYS A 136 -6.11 4.40 -4.03
N LYS A 137 -6.54 3.14 -3.98
CA LYS A 137 -7.71 2.68 -3.22
C LYS A 137 -7.43 2.57 -1.72
N PHE A 138 -6.15 2.52 -1.32
CA PHE A 138 -5.82 2.48 0.09
C PHE A 138 -6.18 3.81 0.76
N PRO A 139 -6.85 3.81 1.93
CA PRO A 139 -7.31 5.05 2.56
C PRO A 139 -6.21 6.10 2.79
N PHE A 140 -4.97 5.65 3.01
CA PHE A 140 -3.81 6.52 3.24
C PHE A 140 -3.17 7.08 1.96
N PHE A 141 -3.55 6.58 0.78
CA PHE A 141 -3.12 7.09 -0.53
C PHE A 141 -4.25 7.77 -1.30
N LEU A 142 -5.43 7.91 -0.69
CA LEU A 142 -6.58 8.56 -1.31
C LEU A 142 -6.23 10.01 -1.71
N GLY A 143 -6.37 10.33 -2.99
CA GLY A 143 -6.02 11.64 -3.56
C GLY A 143 -4.54 11.85 -3.87
N ILE A 144 -3.67 10.86 -3.62
CA ILE A 144 -2.26 10.90 -4.02
C ILE A 144 -2.12 10.34 -5.44
N ASN A 145 -1.86 11.22 -6.40
CA ASN A 145 -1.66 10.85 -7.81
C ASN A 145 -0.19 10.65 -8.20
N ASP A 146 0.73 11.03 -7.33
CA ASP A 146 2.16 10.95 -7.58
C ASP A 146 2.70 9.57 -7.20
N GLU A 147 3.10 8.82 -8.23
CA GLU A 147 3.70 7.49 -8.12
C GLU A 147 4.89 7.46 -7.16
N GLN A 148 5.78 8.47 -7.23
CA GLN A 148 6.96 8.52 -6.40
C GLN A 148 6.61 8.63 -4.91
N ILE A 149 5.57 9.41 -4.58
CA ILE A 149 5.09 9.53 -3.19
C ILE A 149 4.58 8.18 -2.69
N ILE A 150 3.76 7.50 -3.49
CA ILE A 150 3.21 6.18 -3.15
C ILE A 150 4.36 5.22 -2.83
N LEU A 151 5.35 5.14 -3.73
CA LEU A 151 6.50 4.25 -3.58
C LEU A 151 7.35 4.57 -2.36
N LEU A 152 7.67 5.84 -2.11
CA LEU A 152 8.45 6.25 -0.94
C LEU A 152 7.74 5.91 0.37
N ASN A 153 6.42 6.05 0.44
CA ASN A 153 5.65 5.68 1.63
C ASN A 153 5.60 4.15 1.83
N LEU A 154 5.46 3.37 0.76
CA LEU A 154 5.53 1.90 0.83
C LEU A 154 6.91 1.43 1.30
N ILE A 155 7.99 1.96 0.72
CA ILE A 155 9.37 1.65 1.16
C ILE A 155 9.56 1.97 2.64
N LYS A 156 9.06 3.12 3.09
CA LYS A 156 9.12 3.53 4.50
C LYS A 156 8.36 2.54 5.40
N HIS A 157 7.14 2.16 5.02
CA HIS A 157 6.32 1.18 5.73
C HIS A 157 7.02 -0.17 5.87
N TYR A 158 7.63 -0.66 4.79
CA TYR A 158 8.35 -1.93 4.77
C TYR A 158 9.62 -1.89 5.63
N LYS A 159 10.41 -0.83 5.53
CA LYS A 159 11.61 -0.65 6.38
C LYS A 159 11.26 -0.55 7.87
N SER A 160 10.16 0.13 8.20
CA SER A 160 9.66 0.19 9.58
C SER A 160 9.25 -1.19 10.09
N THR A 161 8.63 -2.01 9.23
CA THR A 161 8.22 -3.38 9.59
C THR A 161 9.43 -4.29 9.76
N LEU A 162 10.43 -4.22 8.87
CA LEU A 162 11.70 -4.97 8.99
C LEU A 162 12.46 -4.63 10.27
N SER A 163 12.38 -3.39 10.75
CA SER A 163 13.06 -2.94 11.97
C SER A 163 12.40 -3.47 13.26
N ASN A 164 11.25 -4.15 13.15
CA ASN A 164 10.52 -4.68 14.29
C ASN A 164 10.48 -6.21 14.26
N ASP A 165 11.16 -6.82 15.24
CA ASP A 165 11.31 -8.28 15.37
C ASP A 165 10.05 -9.03 15.78
N SER A 166 8.94 -8.33 16.09
CA SER A 166 7.68 -8.93 16.58
C SER A 166 6.58 -9.04 15.51
N ILE A 167 6.77 -8.39 14.37
CA ILE A 167 5.78 -8.28 13.30
C ILE A 167 6.39 -8.60 11.94
N GLN A 168 5.53 -8.81 10.96
CA GLN A 168 5.90 -8.98 9.56
C GLN A 168 4.77 -8.49 8.64
N ILE A 169 5.07 -8.29 7.36
CA ILE A 169 4.05 -7.99 6.34
C ILE A 169 3.28 -9.28 6.01
N ASP A 170 1.96 -9.20 5.88
CA ASP A 170 1.15 -10.29 5.32
C ASP A 170 1.33 -10.27 3.78
N PHE A 171 2.37 -10.95 3.31
CA PHE A 171 2.80 -10.86 1.90
C PHE A 171 1.79 -11.53 0.96
N PHE A 172 1.24 -12.67 1.37
CA PHE A 172 0.25 -13.43 0.62
C PHE A 172 -0.93 -13.80 1.51
N TRP A 173 -2.14 -13.38 1.13
CA TRP A 173 -3.33 -13.61 1.96
C TRP A 173 -3.57 -15.09 2.33
N ALA A 174 -3.24 -16.02 1.43
CA ALA A 174 -3.47 -17.46 1.59
C ALA A 174 -2.23 -18.26 2.03
N ILE A 175 -1.06 -17.61 2.14
CA ILE A 175 0.23 -18.27 2.48
C ILE A 175 0.93 -17.46 3.57
N GLN A 176 1.14 -18.08 4.73
CA GLN A 176 1.96 -17.56 5.81
C GLN A 176 3.37 -18.11 5.67
N LEU A 177 4.33 -17.20 5.61
CA LEU A 177 5.75 -17.54 5.58
C LEU A 177 6.40 -17.19 6.92
N PRO A 178 7.38 -17.99 7.38
CA PRO A 178 8.23 -17.64 8.51
C PRO A 178 8.84 -16.25 8.31
N LYS A 179 8.97 -15.47 9.38
CA LYS A 179 9.47 -14.09 9.32
C LYS A 179 10.76 -13.97 8.52
N LYS A 180 11.70 -14.89 8.73
CA LYS A 180 12.98 -14.91 8.03
C LYS A 180 12.82 -14.94 6.51
N ILE A 181 11.93 -15.80 6.00
CA ILE A 181 11.65 -15.97 4.57
C ILE A 181 10.89 -14.75 4.04
N ASN A 182 9.88 -14.32 4.80
CA ASN A 182 9.05 -13.18 4.46
C ASN A 182 9.84 -11.86 4.36
N ASP A 183 10.76 -11.63 5.31
CA ASP A 183 11.64 -10.46 5.32
C ASP A 183 12.58 -10.48 4.10
N GLN A 184 13.00 -11.64 3.59
CA GLN A 184 13.79 -11.74 2.34
C GLN A 184 12.97 -11.30 1.12
N LEU A 185 11.71 -11.73 1.01
CA LEU A 185 10.81 -11.26 -0.06
C LEU A 185 10.54 -9.77 0.05
N LEU A 186 10.37 -9.26 1.27
CA LEU A 186 10.16 -7.84 1.54
C LEU A 186 11.38 -6.99 1.16
N LEU A 187 12.59 -7.47 1.42
CA LEU A 187 13.83 -6.82 0.98
C LEU A 187 13.94 -6.77 -0.54
N LEU A 188 13.56 -7.83 -1.25
CA LEU A 188 13.50 -7.84 -2.72
C LEU A 188 12.48 -6.82 -3.26
N LEU A 189 11.31 -6.73 -2.63
CA LEU A 189 10.31 -5.74 -2.97
C LEU A 189 10.83 -4.31 -2.72
N ILE A 190 11.47 -4.04 -1.58
CA ILE A 190 12.08 -2.73 -1.29
C ILE A 190 13.12 -2.38 -2.37
N GLU A 191 14.01 -3.31 -2.70
CA GLU A 191 15.05 -3.08 -3.71
C GLU A 191 14.44 -2.68 -5.06
N TYR A 192 13.38 -3.38 -5.48
CA TYR A 192 12.63 -3.06 -6.70
C TYR A 192 12.06 -1.64 -6.66
N LEU A 193 11.35 -1.28 -5.58
CA LEU A 193 10.71 0.03 -5.46
C LEU A 193 11.75 1.16 -5.39
N GLU A 194 12.87 0.96 -4.71
CA GLU A 194 13.96 1.93 -4.67
C GLU A 194 14.55 2.19 -6.06
N GLN A 195 14.71 1.15 -6.88
CA GLN A 195 15.16 1.31 -8.26
C GLN A 195 14.11 2.01 -9.13
N ARG A 196 12.81 1.71 -8.95
CA ARG A 196 11.72 2.43 -9.63
C ARG A 196 11.73 3.92 -9.28
N VAL A 197 11.86 4.26 -7.99
CA VAL A 197 12.00 5.64 -7.52
C VAL A 197 13.24 6.31 -8.14
N ALA A 198 14.37 5.60 -8.22
CA ALA A 198 15.57 6.13 -8.87
C ALA A 198 15.33 6.46 -10.37
N ILE A 199 14.61 5.61 -11.09
CA ILE A 199 14.25 5.85 -12.50
C ILE A 199 13.33 7.07 -12.64
N LEU A 200 12.34 7.21 -11.76
CA LEU A 200 11.45 8.39 -11.71
C LEU A 200 12.24 9.67 -11.43
N ASN A 201 13.22 9.59 -10.53
CA ASN A 201 14.15 10.69 -10.20
C ASN A 201 15.06 11.07 -11.38
N VAL A 202 15.56 10.09 -12.15
CA VAL A 202 16.38 10.35 -13.35
C VAL A 202 15.56 11.05 -14.45
N LYS A 203 14.25 10.80 -14.53
CA LYS A 203 13.35 11.58 -15.40
C LYS A 203 13.10 13.01 -14.90
N THR A 204 13.37 13.29 -13.63
CA THR A 204 13.21 14.63 -13.01
C THR A 204 14.52 15.42 -12.90
N THR A 205 15.69 14.84 -13.27
CA THR A 205 17.00 15.50 -13.25
C THR A 205 17.24 16.59 -14.32
N ASP A 206 16.19 17.26 -14.80
CA ASP A 206 16.30 18.70 -15.10
C ASP A 206 16.28 19.57 -13.81
N ILE A 207 16.20 18.96 -12.62
CA ILE A 207 16.34 19.65 -11.33
C ILE A 207 17.26 18.85 -10.39
N ILE A 208 18.40 19.44 -10.06
CA ILE A 208 19.48 18.89 -9.23
C ILE A 208 19.00 18.76 -7.77
N PHE A 209 19.19 17.59 -7.15
CA PHE A 209 19.20 17.45 -5.69
C PHE A 209 20.59 17.00 -5.22
N GLU A 210 21.30 17.91 -4.55
CA GLU A 210 22.50 17.57 -3.77
C GLU A 210 22.08 16.76 -2.55
N ASN A 211 22.51 15.50 -2.52
CA ASN A 211 22.29 14.59 -1.41
C ASN A 211 23.47 14.69 -0.43
N LYS A 212 23.31 15.43 0.66
CA LYS A 212 24.21 15.37 1.83
C LYS A 212 23.45 15.50 3.15
N ASN A 213 23.52 14.39 3.91
CA ASN A 213 23.47 14.27 5.37
C ASN A 213 22.10 14.21 6.09
N SER A 214 21.91 13.04 6.74
CA SER A 214 21.29 12.81 8.06
C SER A 214 19.95 13.48 8.35
N VAL A 215 18.86 12.70 8.25
CA VAL A 215 17.59 13.07 8.89
C VAL A 215 17.54 12.41 10.28
N SER A 216 17.46 13.26 11.30
CA SER A 216 17.39 12.88 12.72
C SER A 216 16.17 11.97 13.04
N PRO A 217 16.22 11.18 14.14
CA PRO A 217 15.17 10.23 14.52
C PRO A 217 13.79 10.84 14.80
N GLU A 218 13.70 12.16 14.98
CA GLU A 218 12.48 12.86 15.40
C GLU A 218 11.45 13.05 14.27
N PHE A 219 11.81 12.74 13.02
CA PHE A 219 10.93 12.92 11.84
C PHE A 219 10.38 11.60 11.27
N GLN A 220 10.66 10.46 11.90
CA GLN A 220 10.47 9.14 11.28
C GLN A 220 9.01 8.71 11.03
N ASN A 221 7.99 9.35 11.60
CA ASN A 221 6.58 8.88 11.49
C ASN A 221 5.58 9.85 10.84
N LYS A 222 6.01 10.99 10.28
CA LYS A 222 5.07 11.96 9.67
C LYS A 222 4.71 11.63 8.22
N ILE A 223 3.48 11.91 7.81
CA ILE A 223 2.95 11.82 6.44
C ILE A 223 3.45 13.03 5.65
N ILE A 224 4.18 12.84 4.55
CA ILE A 224 4.69 13.97 3.76
C ILE A 224 3.54 14.61 2.98
N TRP A 225 3.29 15.91 3.21
CA TRP A 225 2.27 16.67 2.49
C TRP A 225 2.90 17.51 1.38
N ASN A 226 2.55 17.20 0.13
CA ASN A 226 3.09 17.89 -1.06
C ASN A 226 2.17 18.97 -1.64
N GLY A 227 0.97 19.16 -1.06
CA GLY A 227 0.13 20.31 -1.36
C GLY A 227 0.57 21.57 -0.64
N THR A 228 -0.09 22.69 -0.89
CA THR A 228 0.05 23.91 -0.08
C THR A 228 -0.63 23.75 1.27
N GLN A 229 -0.28 24.59 2.26
CA GLN A 229 -1.01 24.64 3.53
C GLN A 229 -2.49 25.03 3.35
N GLN A 230 -2.82 25.76 2.29
CA GLN A 230 -4.19 26.10 1.92
C GLN A 230 -4.98 24.87 1.46
N GLN A 231 -4.36 24.00 0.65
CA GLN A 231 -4.95 22.74 0.23
C GLN A 231 -5.10 21.76 1.41
N LEU A 232 -4.17 21.76 2.36
CA LEU A 232 -4.32 20.98 3.59
C LEU A 232 -5.51 21.47 4.41
N CYS A 233 -5.68 22.79 4.50
CA CYS A 233 -6.86 23.38 5.14
C CYS A 233 -8.16 23.01 4.39
N GLU A 234 -8.18 23.11 3.07
CA GLU A 234 -9.31 22.70 2.23
C GLU A 234 -9.73 21.24 2.49
N LEU A 235 -8.78 20.30 2.60
CA LEU A 235 -9.05 18.90 2.94
C LEU A 235 -9.81 18.77 4.25
N PHE A 236 -9.30 19.37 5.32
CA PHE A 236 -9.92 19.27 6.64
C PHE A 236 -11.27 20.00 6.71
N LEU A 237 -11.47 21.05 5.93
CA LEU A 237 -12.79 21.67 5.78
C LEU A 237 -13.77 20.73 5.10
N LYS A 238 -13.35 20.04 4.04
CA LYS A 238 -14.21 19.08 3.35
C LYS A 238 -14.55 17.86 4.22
N LEU A 239 -13.58 17.35 4.97
CA LEU A 239 -13.79 16.28 5.96
C LEU A 239 -14.81 16.70 7.04
N LYS A 240 -14.76 17.96 7.48
CA LYS A 240 -15.74 18.53 8.40
C LYS A 240 -17.12 18.66 7.74
N ASP A 241 -17.20 19.20 6.53
CA ASP A 241 -18.46 19.40 5.81
C ASP A 241 -19.18 18.05 5.58
N ASN A 242 -18.42 16.98 5.33
CA ASN A 242 -18.90 15.60 5.23
C ASN A 242 -19.20 14.95 6.59
N LYS A 243 -18.99 15.64 7.72
CA LYS A 243 -19.15 15.14 9.10
C LYS A 243 -18.29 13.93 9.45
N TRP A 244 -17.16 13.75 8.78
CA TRP A 244 -16.21 12.66 9.09
C TRP A 244 -15.28 13.01 10.26
N ILE A 245 -15.13 14.31 10.54
CA ILE A 245 -14.44 14.83 11.71
C ILE A 245 -15.32 15.83 12.45
N GLU A 246 -15.13 15.94 13.76
CA GLU A 246 -15.83 16.91 14.60
C GLU A 246 -15.40 18.35 14.32
N ASP A 247 -16.22 19.28 14.77
CA ASP A 247 -15.97 20.71 14.58
C ASP A 247 -14.77 21.19 15.40
N PHE A 248 -14.05 22.19 14.89
CA PHE A 248 -12.85 22.71 15.56
C PHE A 248 -13.27 23.65 16.70
N GLU A 249 -13.19 23.21 17.95
CA GLU A 249 -13.36 24.12 19.09
C GLU A 249 -12.36 25.30 19.00
N GLU A 250 -12.86 26.54 18.99
CA GLU A 250 -12.03 27.74 18.81
C GLU A 250 -10.89 27.86 19.83
N GLY A 251 -11.12 27.38 21.05
CA GLY A 251 -10.10 27.35 22.12
C GLY A 251 -8.98 26.31 21.92
N LYS A 252 -9.18 25.32 21.05
CA LYS A 252 -8.26 24.20 20.83
C LYS A 252 -7.59 24.21 19.45
N LEU A 253 -7.86 25.21 18.61
CA LEU A 253 -7.34 25.27 17.25
C LEU A 253 -5.82 25.15 17.16
N LYS A 254 -5.09 25.79 18.09
CA LYS A 254 -3.62 25.72 18.13
C LYS A 254 -3.13 24.30 18.45
N LEU A 255 -3.81 23.59 19.36
CA LEU A 255 -3.51 22.19 19.69
C LEU A 255 -3.80 21.28 18.50
N PHE A 256 -4.93 21.48 17.84
CA PHE A 256 -5.29 20.75 16.63
C PHE A 256 -4.23 20.92 15.53
N VAL A 257 -3.82 22.15 15.23
CA VAL A 257 -2.78 22.44 14.24
C VAL A 257 -1.42 21.85 14.66
N SER A 258 -1.08 21.89 15.94
CA SER A 258 0.11 21.20 16.46
C SER A 258 0.04 19.68 16.21
N SER A 259 -1.11 19.05 16.46
CA SER A 259 -1.33 17.64 16.17
C SER A 259 -1.24 17.34 14.67
N LEU A 260 -1.75 18.22 13.81
CA LEU A 260 -1.58 18.11 12.37
C LEU A 260 -0.10 18.20 11.96
N CYS A 261 0.65 19.15 12.49
CA CYS A 261 2.09 19.24 12.23
C CYS A 261 2.90 18.09 12.84
N ASN A 262 2.33 17.35 13.79
CA ASN A 262 2.90 16.11 14.32
C ASN A 262 2.56 14.90 13.44
N LEU A 263 1.42 14.93 12.75
CA LEU A 263 0.99 13.88 11.83
C LEU A 263 1.55 14.07 10.41
N PHE A 264 1.65 15.32 9.93
CA PHE A 264 2.10 15.67 8.59
C PHE A 264 3.44 16.40 8.61
N ASP A 265 4.34 16.03 7.69
CA ASP A 265 5.51 16.82 7.35
C ASP A 265 5.11 17.86 6.29
N ILE A 266 4.99 19.11 6.73
CA ILE A 266 4.65 20.27 5.90
C ILE A 266 5.85 21.19 5.67
N LYS A 267 7.09 20.76 5.94
CA LYS A 267 8.29 21.61 5.77
C LYS A 267 8.44 22.16 4.35
N LYS A 268 8.12 21.35 3.34
CA LYS A 268 8.17 21.75 1.92
C LYS A 268 7.15 22.83 1.54
N THR A 269 6.17 23.10 2.42
CA THR A 269 5.15 24.13 2.18
C THR A 269 5.55 25.53 2.64
N LYS A 270 6.73 25.66 3.28
CA LYS A 270 7.26 26.95 3.71
C LYS A 270 7.51 27.86 2.52
N LYS A 271 7.04 29.10 2.61
CA LYS A 271 7.44 30.17 1.67
C LYS A 271 8.83 30.73 1.96
N LYS A 272 9.31 30.57 3.19
CA LYS A 272 10.63 31.04 3.67
C LYS A 272 11.17 30.04 4.69
N ASP A 273 12.46 29.76 4.66
CA ASP A 273 13.09 28.81 5.59
C ASP A 273 12.92 29.21 7.07
N THR A 274 12.80 30.51 7.34
CA THR A 274 12.58 31.08 8.68
C THR A 274 11.12 31.06 9.16
N SER A 275 10.18 30.61 8.33
CA SER A 275 8.76 30.58 8.72
C SER A 275 8.46 29.39 9.64
N ASP A 276 7.66 29.65 10.69
CA ASP A 276 7.15 28.63 11.61
C ASP A 276 5.90 27.98 11.02
N GLU A 277 5.97 26.66 10.78
CA GLU A 277 4.92 25.90 10.10
C GLU A 277 3.61 25.90 10.88
N ILE A 278 3.69 25.74 12.20
CA ILE A 278 2.54 25.67 13.09
C ILE A 278 1.80 27.01 13.08
N THR A 279 2.52 28.11 13.20
CA THR A 279 1.96 29.46 13.19
C THR A 279 1.36 29.79 11.83
N SER A 280 2.04 29.44 10.74
CA SER A 280 1.53 29.67 9.38
C SER A 280 0.25 28.88 9.11
N LEU A 281 0.25 27.58 9.44
CA LEU A 281 -0.93 26.72 9.28
C LEU A 281 -2.07 27.17 10.19
N TYR A 282 -1.77 27.60 11.42
CA TYR A 282 -2.75 28.15 12.35
C TYR A 282 -3.47 29.37 11.78
N GLN A 283 -2.77 30.32 11.15
CA GLN A 283 -3.43 31.49 10.56
C GLN A 283 -4.38 31.11 9.42
N ILE A 284 -4.05 30.06 8.65
CA ILE A 284 -4.90 29.57 7.57
C ILE A 284 -6.17 28.91 8.17
N PHE A 285 -6.00 28.04 9.17
CA PHE A 285 -7.12 27.36 9.85
C PHE A 285 -7.98 28.29 10.72
N LYS A 286 -7.41 29.42 11.16
CA LYS A 286 -8.13 30.47 11.91
C LYS A 286 -9.20 31.13 11.06
N GLY A 287 -9.00 31.27 9.76
CA GLY A 287 -9.95 31.95 8.87
C GLY A 287 -10.28 33.38 9.33
N GLU A 288 -11.37 33.93 8.80
CA GLU A 288 -11.90 35.24 9.15
C GLU A 288 -13.37 35.12 9.58
N ILE A 289 -13.81 35.95 10.53
CA ILE A 289 -15.21 35.98 10.97
C ILE A 289 -15.89 37.13 10.23
N LEU A 290 -16.82 36.78 9.34
CA LEU A 290 -17.69 37.70 8.60
C LEU A 290 -19.13 37.34 8.95
N ASP A 291 -19.89 38.31 9.45
CA ASP A 291 -21.32 38.14 9.85
C ASP A 291 -21.58 36.95 10.78
N GLY A 292 -20.68 36.72 11.74
CA GLY A 292 -20.78 35.61 12.70
C GLY A 292 -20.50 34.22 12.13
N LYS A 293 -20.10 34.13 10.85
CA LYS A 293 -19.68 32.88 10.21
C LYS A 293 -18.18 32.90 9.94
N LYS A 294 -17.54 31.78 10.24
CA LYS A 294 -16.14 31.55 9.90
C LYS A 294 -16.01 31.31 8.41
N THR A 295 -15.19 32.10 7.76
CA THR A 295 -14.92 32.06 6.31
C THR A 295 -13.44 31.87 6.07
N TYR A 296 -13.10 31.35 4.89
CA TYR A 296 -11.72 31.08 4.48
C TYR A 296 -11.44 31.82 3.17
N PRO A 297 -11.02 33.10 3.24
CA PRO A 297 -10.94 33.97 2.07
C PRO A 297 -10.05 33.46 0.94
N PHE A 298 -9.12 32.55 1.22
CA PHE A 298 -8.28 31.95 0.19
C PHE A 298 -9.07 31.06 -0.78
N LEU A 299 -10.19 30.46 -0.34
CA LEU A 299 -11.05 29.62 -1.19
C LEU A 299 -11.78 30.43 -2.28
N GLU A 300 -11.97 31.74 -2.04
CA GLU A 300 -12.66 32.66 -2.94
C GLU A 300 -11.69 33.47 -3.83
N LYS A 301 -10.38 33.26 -3.70
CA LYS A 301 -9.39 34.01 -4.50
C LYS A 301 -9.39 33.49 -5.96
N PRO A 302 -9.41 34.37 -6.98
CA PRO A 302 -9.41 33.96 -8.39
C PRO A 302 -8.22 33.10 -8.82
N LYS A 303 -7.10 33.21 -8.09
CA LYS A 303 -5.87 32.45 -8.34
C LYS A 303 -5.82 31.10 -7.61
N TYR A 304 -6.75 30.84 -6.70
CA TYR A 304 -6.81 29.59 -5.96
C TYR A 304 -7.76 28.64 -6.68
N LYS A 305 -7.23 27.51 -7.16
CA LYS A 305 -8.04 26.44 -7.76
C LYS A 305 -8.32 25.42 -6.67
N LYS A 306 -9.60 25.22 -6.33
CA LYS A 306 -10.03 24.12 -5.45
C LYS A 306 -9.53 22.80 -6.02
N VAL A 307 -8.98 21.96 -5.17
CA VAL A 307 -8.38 20.68 -5.56
C VAL A 307 -9.23 19.51 -5.07
N ILE A 308 -10.13 19.75 -4.13
CA ILE A 308 -10.98 18.74 -3.51
C ILE A 308 -12.43 19.08 -3.81
N GLU A 309 -12.92 18.57 -4.94
CA GLU A 309 -14.29 18.80 -5.41
C GLU A 309 -15.28 17.91 -4.63
N GLU A 310 -15.02 16.60 -4.54
CA GLU A 310 -15.79 15.62 -3.78
C GLU A 310 -14.86 14.60 -3.11
N ILE A 311 -15.24 14.13 -1.91
CA ILE A 311 -14.63 12.95 -1.28
C ILE A 311 -15.74 11.90 -1.26
N ASN A 312 -15.59 10.85 -2.08
CA ASN A 312 -16.61 9.80 -2.19
C ASN A 312 -16.78 9.08 -0.85
N GLU A 313 -18.01 8.97 -0.37
CA GLU A 313 -18.38 7.96 0.62
C GLU A 313 -18.33 6.60 -0.08
N ASN A 314 -17.42 5.73 0.36
CA ASN A 314 -17.48 4.30 0.02
C ASN A 314 -18.48 3.60 0.93
#